data_AF-A0A3P1BUJ2-F1
#
_entry.id   AF-A0A3P1BUJ2-F1
#
_cell.length_a   1.000
_cell.length_b   1.000
_cell.length_c   1.000
_cell.angle_alpha   90.00
_cell.angle_beta   90.00
_cell.angle_gamma   90.00
#
_symmetry.space_group_name_H-M   'P 1'
#
loop_
_entity.id
_entity.type
_entity.pdbx_description
1 polymer ?
#
loop_
_entity_poly.entity_id
_entity_poly.type
_entity_poly.pdbx_seq_one_letter_code
_entity_poly.pdbx_strand_id
1 'polypeptide(L)'
;MKTDLTDKMLRLRHLFGYSQDYLAVQLDITQSAYSQMECGKIELSLKKMQKLADIYGIEKGDFLTKQTAQLTELAVTSQQFKRRFGVT
;
A
#
# COMPACT_ATOMS: atom_id res chain seq x y z
N MET A 1 13.84 -12.17 -0.36
CA MET A 1 12.73 -13.15 -0.44
C MET A 1 11.46 -12.35 -0.56
N LYS A 2 10.61 -12.58 -1.57
CA LYS A 2 9.29 -11.92 -1.62
C LYS A 2 8.47 -12.39 -0.42
N THR A 3 7.85 -11.44 0.27
CA THR A 3 6.95 -11.72 1.40
C THR A 3 5.53 -11.30 1.04
N ASP A 4 4.55 -11.81 1.76
CA ASP A 4 3.15 -11.38 1.60
C ASP A 4 3.00 -9.86 1.79
N LEU A 5 3.85 -9.22 2.60
CA LEU A 5 3.88 -7.75 2.74
C LEU A 5 4.29 -7.04 1.45
N THR A 6 5.29 -7.56 0.73
CA THR A 6 5.73 -6.98 -0.55
C THR A 6 4.64 -7.10 -1.63
N ASP A 7 3.92 -8.23 -1.64
CA ASP A 7 2.81 -8.44 -2.57
C ASP A 7 1.61 -7.55 -2.23
N LYS A 8 1.30 -7.32 -0.94
CA LYS A 8 0.30 -6.33 -0.50
C LYS A 8 0.59 -4.93 -1.03
N MET A 9 1.83 -4.46 -0.88
CA MET A 9 2.24 -3.13 -1.36
C MET A 9 2.04 -3.01 -2.88
N LEU A 10 2.50 -4.01 -3.63
CA LEU A 10 2.38 -4.05 -5.08
C LEU A 10 0.91 -4.03 -5.53
N ARG A 11 0.07 -4.90 -4.94
CA ARG A 11 -1.33 -5.03 -5.33
C ARG A 11 -2.14 -3.78 -4.99
N LEU A 12 -1.96 -3.21 -3.80
CA LEU A 12 -2.67 -1.98 -3.42
C LEU A 12 -2.26 -0.81 -4.32
N ARG A 13 -0.97 -0.69 -4.66
CA ARG A 13 -0.50 0.34 -5.58
C ARG A 13 -1.16 0.23 -6.96
N HIS A 14 -1.22 -0.99 -7.51
CA HIS A 14 -1.82 -1.24 -8.82
C HIS A 14 -3.33 -1.02 -8.78
N LEU A 15 -3.99 -1.47 -7.72
CA LEU A 15 -5.42 -1.30 -7.50
C LEU A 15 -5.84 0.18 -7.53
N PHE A 16 -5.06 1.07 -6.92
CA PHE A 16 -5.32 2.51 -6.91
C PHE A 16 -4.72 3.27 -8.10
N GLY A 17 -4.00 2.56 -8.99
CA GLY A 17 -3.33 3.17 -10.14
C GLY A 17 -2.23 4.17 -9.75
N TYR A 18 -1.54 3.94 -8.64
CA TYR A 18 -0.44 4.81 -8.19
C TYR A 18 0.90 4.41 -8.82
N SER A 19 1.73 5.40 -9.14
CA SER A 19 3.13 5.17 -9.52
C SER A 19 3.99 4.92 -8.26
N GLN A 20 5.14 4.27 -8.44
CA GLN A 20 6.11 4.14 -7.36
C GLN A 20 6.64 5.50 -6.89
N ASP A 21 6.78 6.45 -7.82
CA ASP A 21 7.21 7.82 -7.53
C ASP A 21 6.21 8.56 -6.64
N TYR A 22 4.92 8.48 -6.97
CA TYR A 22 3.86 9.09 -6.16
C TYR A 22 3.89 8.59 -4.71
N LEU A 23 3.95 7.27 -4.50
CA LEU A 23 3.98 6.71 -3.15
C LEU A 23 5.29 7.01 -2.42
N ALA A 24 6.42 7.09 -3.14
CA ALA A 24 7.68 7.50 -2.55
C ALA A 24 7.59 8.92 -1.98
N VAL A 25 6.99 9.86 -2.72
CA VAL A 25 6.72 11.23 -2.25
C VAL A 25 5.83 11.21 -0.99
N GLN A 26 4.73 10.45 -1.00
CA GLN A 26 3.84 10.36 0.19
C GLN A 26 4.55 9.79 1.43
N LEU A 27 5.46 8.83 1.20
CA LEU A 27 6.23 8.19 2.27
C LEU A 27 7.49 8.95 2.70
N ASP A 28 7.82 10.06 2.02
CA ASP A 28 9.03 10.85 2.25
C ASP A 28 10.31 10.00 2.09
N ILE A 29 10.40 9.32 0.95
CA ILE A 29 11.54 8.50 0.53
C ILE A 29 11.82 8.66 -0.96
N THR A 30 12.95 8.13 -1.42
CA THR A 30 13.26 8.06 -2.86
C THR A 30 12.42 6.98 -3.55
N GLN A 31 12.15 7.17 -4.84
CA GLN A 31 11.48 6.14 -5.67
C GLN A 31 12.25 4.81 -5.65
N SER A 32 13.59 4.86 -5.65
CA SER A 32 14.42 3.66 -5.55
C SER A 32 14.21 2.92 -4.22
N ALA A 33 14.11 3.64 -3.11
CA ALA A 33 13.82 3.03 -1.80
C ALA A 33 12.43 2.37 -1.79
N TYR A 34 11.41 3.01 -2.38
CA TYR A 34 10.09 2.40 -2.52
C TYR A 34 10.11 1.14 -3.39
N SER A 35 10.80 1.18 -4.53
CA SER A 35 10.97 0.03 -5.42
C SER A 35 11.67 -1.15 -4.72
N GLN A 36 12.68 -0.86 -3.91
CA GLN A 36 13.37 -1.86 -3.09
C GLN A 36 12.46 -2.45 -1.99
N MET A 37 11.52 -1.69 -1.45
CA MET A 37 10.49 -2.22 -0.54
C MET A 37 9.57 -3.22 -1.26
N GLU A 38 9.05 -2.88 -2.45
CA GLU A 38 8.23 -3.83 -3.25
C GLU A 38 9.00 -5.09 -3.68
N CYS A 39 10.33 -5.01 -3.72
CA CYS A 39 11.21 -6.16 -4.01
C CYS A 39 11.64 -6.94 -2.76
N GLY A 40 11.26 -6.51 -1.55
CA GLY A 40 11.66 -7.14 -0.29
C GLY A 40 13.15 -6.97 0.05
N LYS A 41 13.78 -5.92 -0.46
CA LYS A 41 15.18 -5.55 -0.15
C LYS A 41 15.27 -4.58 1.03
N ILE A 42 14.22 -3.78 1.25
CA ILE A 42 14.09 -2.86 2.37
C ILE A 42 12.81 -3.18 3.13
N GLU A 43 12.89 -3.22 4.45
CA GLU A 43 11.72 -3.43 5.30
C GLU A 43 10.82 -2.19 5.41
N LEU A 44 9.51 -2.43 5.48
CA LEU A 44 8.53 -1.39 5.72
C LEU A 44 8.42 -1.09 7.22
N SER A 45 8.94 0.05 7.64
CA SER A 45 8.78 0.54 9.03
C SER A 45 7.30 0.75 9.40
N LEU A 46 6.95 0.57 10.68
CA LEU A 46 5.59 0.80 11.20
C LEU A 46 5.02 2.19 10.87
N LYS A 47 5.85 3.24 10.90
CA LYS A 47 5.46 4.60 10.54
C LYS A 47 5.00 4.71 9.09
N LYS A 48 5.73 4.08 8.16
CA LYS A 48 5.39 4.06 6.73
C LYS A 48 4.18 3.17 6.45
N MET A 49 4.04 2.07 7.18
CA MET A 49 2.86 1.21 7.12
C MET A 49 1.59 1.98 7.52
N GLN A 50 1.65 2.80 8.57
CA GLN A 50 0.53 3.67 8.94
C GLN A 50 0.17 4.64 7.80
N LYS A 51 1.16 5.32 7.21
CA LYS A 51 0.90 6.21 6.06
C LYS A 51 0.25 5.48 4.88
N LEU A 52 0.70 4.28 4.54
CA LEU A 52 0.07 3.48 3.48
C LEU A 52 -1.36 3.11 3.84
N ALA A 53 -1.61 2.72 5.10
CA ALA A 53 -2.95 2.43 5.59
C ALA A 53 -3.89 3.63 5.43
N ASP A 54 -3.43 4.83 5.76
CA ASP A 54 -4.18 6.08 5.61
C ASP A 54 -4.48 6.40 4.14
N ILE A 55 -3.51 6.20 3.23
CA ILE A 55 -3.66 6.40 1.77
C ILE A 55 -4.73 5.46 1.19
N TYR A 56 -4.75 4.20 1.62
CA TYR A 56 -5.65 3.18 1.08
C TYR A 56 -6.99 3.09 1.83
N GLY A 57 -7.11 3.71 3.00
CA GLY A 57 -8.33 3.68 3.80
C GLY A 57 -8.58 2.37 4.54
N ILE A 58 -7.51 1.76 5.01
CA ILE A 58 -7.53 0.47 5.72
C ILE A 58 -6.82 0.62 7.06
N GLU A 59 -6.98 -0.35 7.96
CA GLU A 59 -6.28 -0.29 9.24
C GLU A 59 -4.85 -0.81 9.10
N LYS A 60 -3.91 -0.23 9.85
CA LYS A 60 -2.52 -0.72 9.89
C LYS A 60 -2.45 -2.18 10.35
N GLY A 61 -3.33 -2.60 11.27
CA GLY A 61 -3.39 -3.99 11.74
C GLY A 61 -3.71 -4.98 10.62
N ASP A 62 -4.43 -4.55 9.60
CA ASP A 62 -4.80 -5.40 8.46
C ASP A 62 -3.59 -5.79 7.60
N PHE A 63 -2.57 -4.91 7.50
CA PHE A 63 -1.32 -5.24 6.82
C PHE A 63 -0.59 -6.42 7.45
N LEU A 64 -0.75 -6.62 8.77
CA LEU A 64 -0.09 -7.68 9.52
C LEU A 64 -0.91 -8.97 9.55
N THR A 65 -2.23 -8.85 9.59
CA THR A 65 -3.12 -9.96 9.93
C THR A 65 -3.85 -10.56 8.73
N LYS A 66 -4.16 -9.76 7.70
CA LYS A 66 -4.96 -10.20 6.57
C LYS A 66 -4.08 -10.69 5.43
N GLN A 67 -4.60 -11.62 4.64
CA GLN A 67 -3.94 -12.01 3.39
C GLN A 67 -4.09 -10.90 2.34
N THR A 68 -3.20 -10.89 1.35
CA THR A 68 -3.22 -9.93 0.25
C THR A 68 -4.60 -9.75 -0.39
N ALA A 69 -5.34 -10.84 -0.66
CA ALA A 69 -6.67 -10.77 -1.28
C ALA A 69 -7.71 -10.04 -0.40
N GLN A 70 -7.78 -10.38 0.88
CA GLN A 70 -8.69 -9.75 1.84
C GLN A 70 -8.37 -8.25 2.02
N LEU A 71 -7.08 -7.91 2.01
CA LEU A 71 -6.64 -6.52 2.13
C LEU A 71 -7.08 -5.69 0.92
N THR A 72 -6.99 -6.25 -0.29
CA THR A 72 -7.46 -5.57 -1.51
C THR A 72 -8.97 -5.39 -1.53
N GLU A 73 -9.74 -6.37 -1.03
CA GLU A 73 -11.20 -6.25 -0.91
C GLU A 73 -11.60 -5.10 0.03
N LEU A 74 -10.97 -5.02 1.21
CA LEU A 74 -11.19 -3.90 2.14
C LEU A 74 -10.85 -2.56 1.50
N ALA A 75 -9.72 -2.49 0.79
CA ALA A 75 -9.29 -1.25 0.15
C ALA A 75 -10.27 -0.80 -0.95
N VAL A 76 -10.92 -1.71 -1.69
CA VAL A 76 -11.98 -1.35 -2.67
C VAL A 76 -13.21 -0.75 -1.99
N THR A 77 -13.55 -1.22 -0.79
CA THR A 77 -14.70 -0.69 -0.03
C THR A 77 -14.44 0.64 0.66
N SER A 78 -13.17 1.11 0.68
CA SER A 78 -12.78 2.31 1.42
C SER A 78 -13.28 3.60 0.76
N GLN A 79 -13.47 4.63 1.57
CA GLN A 79 -13.84 5.96 1.08
C GLN A 79 -12.74 6.55 0.16
N GLN A 80 -11.49 6.20 0.40
CA GLN A 80 -10.33 6.62 -0.39
C GLN A 80 -10.44 6.07 -1.82
N PHE A 81 -10.81 4.79 -1.97
CA PHE A 81 -11.01 4.18 -3.28
C PHE A 81 -12.19 4.81 -4.02
N LYS A 82 -13.34 4.94 -3.35
CA LYS A 82 -14.53 5.61 -3.88
C LYS A 82 -14.25 7.00 -4.40
N ARG A 83 -13.56 7.83 -3.60
CA ARG A 83 -13.14 9.19 -3.99
C ARG A 83 -12.19 9.21 -5.18
N ARG A 84 -11.24 8.28 -5.24
CA ARG A 84 -10.23 8.19 -6.31
C ARG A 84 -10.84 7.88 -7.68
N PHE A 85 -11.88 7.04 -7.71
CA PHE A 85 -12.53 6.54 -8.92
C PHE A 85 -13.92 7.13 -9.19
N GLY A 86 -14.40 8.04 -8.33
CA GLY A 86 -15.72 8.68 -8.49
C GLY A 86 -16.90 7.71 -8.32
N VAL A 87 -16.71 6.61 -7.60
CA VAL A 87 -17.76 5.61 -7.35
C VAL A 87 -18.45 5.99 -6.04
N THR A 88 -19.70 6.45 -6.11
CA THR A 88 -20.47 6.91 -4.93
C THR A 88 -21.21 5.73 -4.31
#